data_AF-A0A167N549-F1
#
_entry.id   AF-A0A167N549-F1
#
_cell.length_a   1.000
_cell.length_b   1.000
_cell.length_c   1.000
_cell.angle_alpha   90.00
_cell.angle_beta   90.00
_cell.angle_gamma   90.00
#
_symmetry.space_group_name_H-M   'P 1'
#
loop_
_entity.id
_entity.type
_entity.pdbx_description
1 polymer ?
#
loop_
_entity_poly.entity_id
_entity_poly.type
_entity_poly.pdbx_seq_one_letter_code
_entity_poly.pdbx_strand_id
1 'polypeptide(L)'
;MQPAVQATFFESSSGIITIVFGVIIFMIFFIGIYLEKSKKQSEFVNYVPTLLTTAGIFGTFAGIVMGLYDFDHTQIDSSISNLLFGLKTAFFTSLLGLLLSIIFKTLLTTRFVDKDSEVVSDASPEAILAAIKAQIFATSELKDALVGNEESTLLGQIKILRSDGNDNFKQAQALQKEQFEAQSQRQTEFADKLWIKLQDFADTLSKSATEEIIAALNNVIADFNQKLTEQFGGNFKLLNEAVFKLVEWQENYRIQLEEMKAQYSHGVEAIVKTEGSVASINEHAKSIPQSMDNLTEVMEVNQHQLAELERHLAAFEQMRDKAVEAVPQIQQHVEKTVQDIGAAVEEASIHYTSLLTHSDEYINKHINCSEALLDKFVSTTEQGIDAVGNKLISSSENMGKALDLASTEFTHSASRTNESLQTSSDHLADGSDKMQQHIKDAVSDLNNNMRDLIEKVVVEARTMTTTFKEANSELAQDTKQARDAFVATNNEVSEHIKRIVEQVAQEQMQQTQRTFVAIEEAAKQQLTKTHETIENQLKMIDQSMQEELTRALQLMANSLGQISGKFADDYQVLTQQMKRVVDQGATV
;
A
#
# COMPACT_ATOMS: atom_id res chain seq x y z
N MET A 1 66.14 -0.88 32.51
CA MET A 1 65.09 -0.18 33.30
C MET A 1 63.70 -0.68 32.87
N GLN A 2 63.38 -1.94 33.18
CA GLN A 2 62.21 -2.61 32.58
C GLN A 2 61.30 -3.46 33.50
N PRO A 3 61.37 -3.46 34.85
CA PRO A 3 60.29 -4.02 35.67
C PRO A 3 59.40 -2.98 36.39
N ALA A 4 59.85 -1.73 36.56
CA ALA A 4 59.16 -0.78 37.44
C ALA A 4 57.87 -0.16 36.87
N VAL A 5 57.76 -0.04 35.53
CA VAL A 5 56.60 0.58 34.87
C VAL A 5 55.39 -0.36 34.79
N GLN A 6 55.61 -1.69 34.80
CA GLN A 6 54.51 -2.65 34.88
C GLN A 6 53.90 -2.68 36.28
N ALA A 7 54.69 -2.55 37.35
CA ALA A 7 54.19 -2.53 38.72
C ALA A 7 53.30 -1.30 39.02
N THR A 8 53.63 -0.12 38.47
CA THR A 8 52.86 1.12 38.70
C THR A 8 51.53 1.17 37.95
N PHE A 9 51.36 0.39 36.87
CA PHE A 9 50.08 0.34 36.14
C PHE A 9 49.00 -0.45 36.91
N PHE A 10 49.41 -1.47 37.69
CA PHE A 10 48.48 -2.30 38.48
C PHE A 10 48.08 -1.66 39.82
N GLU A 11 48.86 -0.71 40.35
CA GLU A 11 48.56 -0.04 41.63
C GLU A 11 47.68 1.22 41.50
N SER A 12 47.43 1.71 40.28
CA SER A 12 46.55 2.86 40.03
C SER A 12 45.10 2.43 39.78
N SER A 13 44.13 3.13 40.37
CA SER A 13 42.68 2.91 40.17
C SER A 13 42.27 2.85 38.69
N SER A 14 43.00 3.53 37.79
CA SER A 14 42.76 3.51 36.33
C SER A 14 43.12 2.17 35.66
N GLY A 15 44.15 1.47 36.15
CA GLY A 15 44.58 0.17 35.61
C GLY A 15 43.57 -0.94 35.91
N ILE A 16 43.00 -0.95 37.11
CA ILE A 16 41.95 -1.89 37.52
C ILE A 16 40.72 -1.74 36.62
N ILE A 17 40.33 -0.51 36.30
CA ILE A 17 39.19 -0.22 35.42
C ILE A 17 39.44 -0.72 33.99
N THR A 18 40.66 -0.54 33.47
CA THR A 18 41.03 -1.09 32.16
C THR A 18 40.84 -2.61 32.12
N ILE A 19 41.25 -3.30 33.19
CA ILE A 19 41.13 -4.76 33.31
C ILE A 19 39.65 -5.16 33.38
N VAL A 20 38.84 -4.46 34.18
CA VAL A 20 37.39 -4.75 34.30
C VAL A 20 36.68 -4.60 32.96
N PHE A 21 36.88 -3.49 32.25
CA PHE A 21 36.29 -3.29 30.93
C PHE A 21 36.84 -4.26 29.89
N GLY A 22 38.14 -4.56 29.94
CA GLY A 22 38.74 -5.60 29.10
C GLY A 22 38.08 -6.96 29.31
N VAL A 23 37.88 -7.38 30.57
CA VAL A 23 37.21 -8.65 30.91
C VAL A 23 35.76 -8.66 30.44
N ILE A 24 35.02 -7.56 30.59
CA ILE A 24 33.63 -7.45 30.10
C ILE A 24 33.58 -7.59 28.57
N ILE A 25 34.45 -6.87 27.86
CA ILE A 25 34.56 -6.91 26.40
C ILE A 25 34.91 -8.34 25.92
N PHE A 26 35.86 -9.01 26.57
CA PHE A 26 36.18 -10.41 26.28
C PHE A 26 35.02 -11.37 26.60
N MET A 27 34.31 -11.16 27.71
CA MET A 27 33.16 -11.98 28.08
C MET A 27 32.06 -11.89 27.02
N ILE A 28 31.72 -10.68 26.57
CA ILE A 28 30.75 -10.45 25.48
C ILE A 28 31.20 -11.19 24.20
N PHE A 29 32.47 -11.09 23.85
CA PHE A 29 33.03 -11.75 22.67
C PHE A 29 32.93 -13.29 22.76
N PHE A 30 33.34 -13.90 23.88
CA PHE A 30 33.28 -15.35 24.05
C PHE A 30 31.85 -15.88 24.20
N ILE A 31 30.95 -15.14 24.86
CA ILE A 31 29.52 -15.48 24.92
C ILE A 31 28.93 -15.43 23.50
N GLY A 32 29.27 -14.42 22.70
CA GLY A 32 28.88 -14.33 21.30
C GLY A 32 29.31 -15.55 20.48
N ILE A 33 30.57 -15.97 20.60
CA ILE A 33 31.09 -17.16 19.89
C ILE A 33 30.41 -18.45 20.38
N TYR A 34 30.14 -18.55 21.69
CA TYR A 34 29.48 -19.72 22.26
C TYR A 34 28.02 -19.85 21.79
N LEU A 35 27.28 -18.73 21.73
CA LEU A 35 25.91 -18.69 21.24
C LEU A 35 25.83 -18.94 19.72
N GLU A 36 26.78 -18.39 18.96
CA GLU A 36 26.94 -18.66 17.53
C GLU A 36 27.15 -20.16 17.27
N LYS A 37 28.07 -20.81 18.01
CA LYS A 37 28.29 -22.27 17.92
C LYS A 37 27.09 -23.10 18.33
N SER A 38 26.26 -22.60 19.23
CA SER A 38 25.09 -23.32 19.75
C SER A 38 23.84 -23.15 18.87
N LYS A 39 23.90 -22.34 17.79
CA LYS A 39 22.77 -21.97 16.90
C LYS A 39 21.51 -21.50 17.67
N LYS A 40 21.67 -20.94 18.87
CA LYS A 40 20.56 -20.41 19.69
C LYS A 40 20.63 -18.89 19.69
N GLN A 41 19.48 -18.25 19.44
CA GLN A 41 19.30 -16.77 19.42
C GLN A 41 20.20 -16.02 18.43
N SER A 42 19.94 -16.22 17.13
CA SER A 42 20.64 -15.52 16.04
C SER A 42 20.56 -13.99 16.14
N GLU A 43 19.46 -13.44 16.66
CA GLU A 43 19.30 -12.00 16.90
C GLU A 43 20.36 -11.44 17.87
N PHE A 44 20.66 -12.16 18.96
CA PHE A 44 21.68 -11.72 19.92
C PHE A 44 23.07 -11.75 19.28
N VAL A 45 23.40 -12.82 18.55
CA VAL A 45 24.69 -12.99 17.85
C VAL A 45 24.93 -11.86 16.86
N ASN A 46 23.90 -11.46 16.09
CA ASN A 46 23.99 -10.34 15.15
C ASN A 46 24.18 -8.97 15.86
N TYR A 47 23.74 -8.85 17.11
CA TYR A 47 23.89 -7.65 17.93
C TYR A 47 25.24 -7.55 18.67
N VAL A 48 25.98 -8.67 18.83
CA VAL A 48 27.27 -8.71 19.55
C VAL A 48 28.30 -7.68 19.05
N PRO A 49 28.54 -7.48 17.73
CA PRO A 49 29.46 -6.46 17.24
C PRO A 49 29.11 -5.04 17.72
N THR A 50 27.81 -4.70 17.71
CA THR A 50 27.32 -3.40 18.20
C THR A 50 27.53 -3.28 19.71
N LEU A 51 27.34 -4.37 20.45
CA LEU A 51 27.54 -4.40 21.90
C LEU A 51 29.03 -4.25 22.26
N LEU A 52 29.94 -4.87 21.50
CA LEU A 52 31.39 -4.74 21.68
C LEU A 52 31.89 -3.32 21.41
N THR A 53 31.42 -2.67 20.34
CA THR A 53 31.74 -1.27 20.03
C THR A 53 31.16 -0.31 21.07
N THR A 54 29.91 -0.52 21.48
CA THR A 54 29.25 0.30 22.50
C THR A 54 29.93 0.16 23.86
N ALA A 55 30.33 -1.06 24.26
CA ALA A 55 31.09 -1.29 25.49
C ALA A 55 32.48 -0.61 25.43
N GLY A 56 33.13 -0.62 24.25
CA GLY A 56 34.37 0.12 24.02
C GLY A 56 34.21 1.64 24.17
N ILE A 57 33.16 2.22 23.57
CA ILE A 57 32.82 3.64 23.70
C ILE A 57 32.52 4.01 25.16
N PHE A 58 31.76 3.18 25.86
CA PHE A 58 31.47 3.38 27.28
C PHE A 58 32.75 3.34 28.14
N GLY A 59 33.68 2.42 27.85
CA GLY A 59 35.01 2.38 28.47
C GLY A 59 35.82 3.65 28.22
N THR A 60 35.70 4.26 27.04
CA THR A 60 36.31 5.56 26.72
C THR A 60 35.78 6.68 27.62
N PHE A 61 34.46 6.79 27.75
CA PHE A 61 33.85 7.79 28.62
C PHE A 61 34.22 7.58 30.09
N ALA A 62 34.21 6.34 30.57
CA ALA A 62 34.62 6.02 31.94
C ALA A 62 36.10 6.36 32.21
N GLY A 63 37.00 6.08 31.26
CA GLY A 63 38.42 6.41 31.37
C GLY A 63 38.69 7.91 31.41
N ILE A 64 37.97 8.70 30.60
CA ILE A 64 38.07 10.17 30.60
C ILE A 64 37.54 10.75 31.90
N VAL A 65 36.36 10.30 32.37
CA VAL A 65 35.75 10.77 33.62
C VAL A 65 36.69 10.51 34.81
N MET A 66 37.31 9.34 34.87
CA MET A 66 38.25 9.03 35.95
C MET A 66 39.56 9.83 35.82
N GLY A 67 40.06 10.05 34.60
CA GLY A 67 41.23 10.90 34.37
C GLY A 67 41.01 12.37 34.78
N LEU A 68 39.75 12.81 34.78
CA LEU A 68 39.34 14.16 35.21
C LEU A 68 38.89 14.24 36.68
N TYR A 69 38.62 13.10 37.33
CA TYR A 69 38.04 13.06 38.68
C TYR A 69 38.99 13.64 39.75
N ASP A 70 40.28 13.28 39.66
CA ASP A 70 41.33 13.80 40.55
C ASP A 70 42.12 14.96 39.90
N PHE A 71 41.54 15.65 38.91
CA PHE A 71 42.22 16.75 38.23
C PHE A 71 42.18 18.02 39.09
N ASP A 72 43.31 18.33 39.72
CA ASP A 72 43.50 19.57 40.46
C ASP A 72 44.20 20.63 39.59
N HIS A 73 43.51 21.72 39.33
CA HIS A 73 44.02 22.91 38.63
C HIS A 73 45.19 23.62 39.33
N THR A 74 45.42 23.36 40.62
CA THR A 74 46.53 23.95 41.39
C THR A 74 47.83 23.15 41.31
N GLN A 75 47.77 21.85 40.97
CA GLN A 75 48.91 20.95 40.84
C GLN A 75 48.94 20.28 39.46
N ILE A 76 49.10 21.09 38.42
CA ILE A 76 48.98 20.69 37.02
C ILE A 76 49.90 19.51 36.67
N ASP A 77 51.15 19.48 37.14
CA ASP A 77 52.11 18.42 36.80
C ASP A 77 51.68 17.02 37.29
N SER A 78 51.12 16.94 38.49
CA SER A 78 50.60 15.69 39.06
C SER A 78 49.27 15.28 38.41
N SER A 79 48.39 16.28 38.19
CA SER A 79 47.07 16.10 37.56
C SER A 79 47.15 15.66 36.09
N ILE A 80 48.15 16.13 35.33
CA ILE A 80 48.39 15.69 33.95
C ILE A 80 48.76 14.21 33.90
N SER A 81 49.56 13.72 34.85
CA SER A 81 49.93 12.31 34.90
C SER A 81 48.69 11.42 35.05
N ASN A 82 47.81 11.73 36.00
CA ASN A 82 46.55 11.00 36.22
C ASN A 82 45.60 11.09 35.01
N LEU A 83 45.52 12.26 34.38
CA LEU A 83 44.75 12.46 33.15
C LEU A 83 45.27 11.60 31.99
N LEU A 84 46.59 11.54 31.81
CA LEU A 84 47.22 10.71 30.78
C LEU A 84 46.98 9.21 31.03
N PHE A 85 46.91 8.78 32.29
CA PHE A 85 46.53 7.40 32.61
C PHE A 85 45.06 7.11 32.31
N GLY A 86 44.13 8.00 32.67
CA GLY A 86 42.71 7.87 32.30
C GLY A 86 42.47 7.87 30.79
N LEU A 87 43.21 8.71 30.07
CA LEU A 87 43.17 8.78 28.62
C LEU A 87 43.74 7.50 27.96
N LYS A 88 44.83 6.93 28.49
CA LYS A 88 45.34 5.63 28.03
C LYS A 88 44.30 4.51 28.19
N THR A 89 43.62 4.46 29.34
CA THR A 89 42.51 3.53 29.60
C THR A 89 41.36 3.72 28.59
N ALA A 90 41.02 4.99 28.32
CA ALA A 90 39.95 5.34 27.40
C ALA A 90 40.25 4.90 25.95
N PHE A 91 41.49 5.10 25.49
CA PHE A 91 41.94 4.66 24.17
C PHE A 91 42.02 3.14 24.06
N PHE A 92 42.56 2.45 25.08
CA PHE A 92 42.76 1.00 25.02
C PHE A 92 41.44 0.24 24.98
N THR A 93 40.45 0.65 25.78
CA THR A 93 39.12 0.01 25.82
C THR A 93 38.34 0.22 24.51
N SER A 94 38.45 1.40 23.89
CA SER A 94 37.87 1.70 22.58
C SER A 94 38.47 0.84 21.47
N LEU A 95 39.81 0.80 21.43
CA LEU A 95 40.56 0.03 20.44
C LEU A 95 40.25 -1.46 20.55
N LEU A 96 40.18 -1.99 21.77
CA LEU A 96 39.84 -3.39 22.02
C LEU A 96 38.41 -3.72 21.57
N GLY A 97 37.43 -2.86 21.88
CA GLY A 97 36.03 -3.05 21.47
C GLY A 97 35.83 -3.02 19.95
N LEU A 98 36.49 -2.08 19.26
CA LEU A 98 36.48 -2.00 17.79
C LEU A 98 37.18 -3.21 17.15
N LEU A 99 38.37 -3.57 17.65
CA LEU A 99 39.15 -4.68 17.10
C LEU A 99 38.39 -6.00 17.23
N LEU A 100 37.86 -6.32 18.42
CA LEU A 100 37.07 -7.54 18.61
C LEU A 100 35.75 -7.51 17.83
N SER A 101 35.11 -6.34 17.65
CA SER A 101 33.94 -6.22 16.78
C SER A 101 34.26 -6.54 15.32
N ILE A 102 35.41 -6.07 14.80
CA ILE A 102 35.83 -6.35 13.43
C ILE A 102 36.16 -7.84 13.27
N ILE A 103 36.88 -8.42 14.24
CA ILE A 103 37.18 -9.87 14.26
C ILE A 103 35.88 -10.69 14.27
N PHE A 104 34.90 -10.31 15.11
CA PHE A 104 33.62 -11.01 15.21
C PHE A 104 32.82 -10.92 13.90
N LYS A 105 32.69 -9.73 13.29
CA LYS A 105 32.03 -9.57 11.99
C LYS A 105 32.71 -10.36 10.87
N THR A 106 34.04 -10.37 10.88
CA THR A 106 34.83 -11.14 9.90
C THR A 106 34.62 -12.63 10.09
N LEU A 107 34.58 -13.13 11.34
CA LEU A 107 34.26 -14.53 11.66
C LEU A 107 32.84 -14.93 11.21
N LEU A 108 31.83 -14.09 11.49
CA LEU A 108 30.46 -14.32 11.03
C LEU A 108 30.38 -14.40 9.49
N THR A 109 31.05 -13.47 8.80
CA THR A 109 31.01 -13.36 7.33
C THR A 109 31.80 -14.48 6.64
N THR A 110 32.92 -14.91 7.23
CA THR A 110 33.82 -15.91 6.59
C THR A 110 33.45 -17.35 6.90
N ARG A 111 32.70 -17.63 7.97
CA ARG A 111 32.37 -19.00 8.40
C ARG A 111 31.03 -19.52 7.84
N PHE A 112 30.23 -18.67 7.20
CA PHE A 112 28.97 -19.03 6.57
C PHE A 112 28.89 -18.51 5.12
N VAL A 113 29.48 -19.27 4.20
CA VAL A 113 28.82 -19.52 2.91
C VAL A 113 27.69 -20.47 3.23
N ASP A 114 26.56 -19.91 3.62
CA ASP A 114 25.27 -20.59 3.56
C ASP A 114 24.18 -19.53 3.53
N LYS A 115 23.23 -19.80 2.65
CA LYS A 115 22.08 -18.98 2.26
C LYS A 115 21.35 -18.34 3.44
N ASP A 116 20.76 -17.19 3.11
CA ASP A 116 19.72 -16.46 3.83
C ASP A 116 20.20 -15.57 4.97
N SER A 117 20.34 -14.27 4.68
CA SER A 117 19.88 -13.18 5.56
C SER A 117 19.88 -11.85 4.81
N GLU A 118 18.72 -11.23 4.77
CA GLU A 118 18.40 -9.93 4.17
C GLU A 118 19.15 -8.77 4.83
N VAL A 119 19.73 -7.89 4.01
CA VAL A 119 19.84 -6.46 4.30
C VAL A 119 19.47 -5.72 3.02
N VAL A 120 18.36 -5.00 3.05
CA VAL A 120 17.87 -4.15 1.97
C VAL A 120 18.76 -2.91 1.86
N SER A 121 19.59 -2.85 0.82
CA SER A 121 20.07 -1.64 0.16
C SER A 121 20.71 -2.04 -1.17
N ASP A 122 20.21 -1.47 -2.27
CA ASP A 122 20.51 -1.75 -3.68
C ASP A 122 20.00 -3.09 -4.25
N ALA A 123 19.03 -2.98 -5.16
CA ALA A 123 18.52 -4.09 -5.96
C ALA A 123 19.50 -4.40 -7.09
N SER A 124 20.31 -5.47 -6.94
CA SER A 124 21.11 -6.00 -8.04
C SER A 124 20.24 -6.76 -9.07
N PRO A 125 20.65 -6.86 -10.35
CA PRO A 125 19.96 -7.66 -11.36
C PRO A 125 19.70 -9.12 -10.94
N GLU A 126 20.58 -9.68 -10.11
CA GLU A 126 20.41 -11.02 -9.54
C GLU A 126 19.28 -11.09 -8.51
N ALA A 127 19.05 -10.01 -7.74
CA ALA A 127 17.92 -9.90 -6.82
C ALA A 127 16.59 -9.82 -7.56
N ILE A 128 16.56 -9.12 -8.71
CA ILE A 128 15.38 -9.06 -9.59
C ILE A 128 15.11 -10.45 -10.19
N LEU A 129 16.14 -11.14 -10.70
CA LEU A 129 16.00 -12.50 -11.24
C LEU A 129 15.52 -13.50 -10.17
N ALA A 130 16.03 -13.38 -8.94
CA ALA A 130 15.60 -14.20 -7.81
C ALA A 130 14.15 -13.91 -7.40
N ALA A 131 13.76 -12.64 -7.34
CA ALA A 131 12.38 -12.23 -7.06
C ALA A 131 11.41 -12.73 -8.15
N ILE A 132 11.80 -12.63 -9.43
CA ILE A 132 11.02 -13.16 -10.55
C ILE A 132 10.89 -14.69 -10.45
N LYS A 133 11.97 -15.42 -10.12
CA LYS A 133 11.91 -16.88 -9.93
C LYS A 133 11.06 -17.27 -8.73
N ALA A 134 11.15 -16.54 -7.62
CA ALA A 134 10.31 -16.75 -6.44
C ALA A 134 8.84 -16.47 -6.75
N GLN A 135 8.56 -15.41 -7.54
CA GLN A 135 7.22 -15.08 -7.97
C GLN A 135 6.67 -16.11 -8.96
N ILE A 136 7.49 -16.67 -9.87
CA ILE A 136 7.09 -17.79 -10.73
C ILE A 136 6.72 -19.01 -9.88
N PHE A 137 7.49 -19.31 -8.83
CA PHE A 137 7.20 -20.42 -7.93
C PHE A 137 5.91 -20.19 -7.13
N ALA A 138 5.74 -19.03 -6.50
CA ALA A 138 4.53 -18.66 -5.77
C ALA A 138 3.29 -18.65 -6.69
N THR A 139 3.44 -18.18 -7.93
CA THR A 139 2.38 -18.21 -8.94
C THR A 139 2.07 -19.65 -9.38
N SER A 140 3.06 -20.53 -9.41
CA SER A 140 2.86 -21.96 -9.66
C SER A 140 2.13 -22.65 -8.51
N GLU A 141 2.48 -22.37 -7.26
CA GLU A 141 1.74 -22.88 -6.09
C GLU A 141 0.29 -22.36 -6.06
N LEU A 142 0.09 -21.09 -6.40
CA LEU A 142 -1.25 -20.50 -6.48
C LEU A 142 -2.07 -21.12 -7.62
N LYS A 143 -1.46 -21.37 -8.77
CA LYS A 143 -2.06 -22.12 -9.89
C LYS A 143 -2.41 -23.55 -9.45
N ASP A 144 -1.52 -24.24 -8.73
CA ASP A 144 -1.76 -25.61 -8.29
C ASP A 144 -2.84 -25.67 -7.18
N ALA A 145 -2.96 -24.64 -6.34
CA ALA A 145 -4.07 -24.51 -5.38
C ALA A 145 -5.42 -24.20 -6.05
N LEU A 146 -5.41 -23.59 -7.24
CA LEU A 146 -6.62 -23.26 -8.02
C LEU A 146 -7.04 -24.37 -8.98
N VAL A 147 -6.10 -25.06 -9.63
CA VAL A 147 -6.32 -25.94 -10.80
C VAL A 147 -5.75 -27.35 -10.60
N GLY A 148 -4.91 -27.59 -9.59
CA GLY A 148 -4.35 -28.90 -9.25
C GLY A 148 -5.38 -29.94 -8.80
N ASN A 149 -4.86 -31.07 -8.29
CA ASN A 149 -5.60 -32.32 -8.15
C ASN A 149 -6.92 -32.19 -7.35
N GLU A 150 -7.97 -32.84 -7.86
CA GLU A 150 -9.39 -32.46 -7.76
C GLU A 150 -10.03 -32.41 -6.36
N GLU A 151 -9.34 -32.76 -5.27
CA GLU A 151 -9.91 -32.78 -3.91
C GLU A 151 -9.40 -31.64 -3.00
N SER A 152 -8.19 -31.11 -3.27
CA SER A 152 -7.55 -30.13 -2.39
C SER A 152 -7.64 -28.69 -2.91
N THR A 153 -8.16 -28.49 -4.12
CA THR A 153 -8.20 -27.18 -4.78
C THR A 153 -9.52 -26.47 -4.58
N LEU A 154 -9.53 -25.14 -4.71
CA LEU A 154 -10.76 -24.34 -4.60
C LEU A 154 -11.82 -24.79 -5.62
N LEU A 155 -11.40 -25.13 -6.84
CA LEU A 155 -12.30 -25.66 -7.86
C LEU A 155 -12.82 -27.06 -7.49
N GLY A 156 -11.97 -27.91 -6.91
CA GLY A 156 -12.35 -29.20 -6.34
C GLY A 156 -13.39 -29.08 -5.22
N GLN A 157 -13.17 -28.19 -4.26
CA GLN A 157 -14.10 -27.90 -3.17
C GLN A 157 -15.44 -27.35 -3.69
N ILE A 158 -15.44 -26.50 -4.72
CA ILE A 158 -16.68 -26.03 -5.36
C ILE A 158 -17.41 -27.16 -6.10
N LYS A 159 -16.69 -28.07 -6.76
CA LYS A 159 -17.25 -29.26 -7.41
C LYS A 159 -17.89 -30.21 -6.38
N ILE A 160 -17.23 -30.44 -5.25
CA ILE A 160 -17.75 -31.25 -4.13
C ILE A 160 -18.98 -30.58 -3.51
N LEU A 161 -18.94 -29.28 -3.21
CA LEU A 161 -20.11 -28.54 -2.69
C LEU A 161 -21.32 -28.59 -3.62
N ARG A 162 -21.10 -28.52 -4.94
CA ARG A 162 -22.17 -28.69 -5.94
C ARG A 162 -22.68 -30.14 -5.98
N SER A 163 -21.80 -31.12 -5.83
CA SER A 163 -22.18 -32.54 -5.76
C SER A 163 -23.01 -32.82 -4.52
N ASP A 164 -22.55 -32.37 -3.35
CA ASP A 164 -23.25 -32.50 -2.06
C ASP A 164 -24.60 -31.79 -2.08
N GLY A 165 -24.67 -30.59 -2.67
CA GLY A 165 -25.93 -29.88 -2.86
C GLY A 165 -26.93 -30.64 -3.73
N ASN A 166 -26.44 -31.26 -4.82
CA ASN A 166 -27.27 -32.06 -5.72
C ASN A 166 -27.71 -33.40 -5.10
N ASP A 167 -26.85 -34.04 -4.30
CA ASP A 167 -27.18 -35.28 -3.60
C ASP A 167 -28.14 -35.03 -2.42
N ASN A 168 -28.00 -33.90 -1.70
CA ASN A 168 -29.00 -33.45 -0.73
C ASN A 168 -30.36 -33.19 -1.39
N PHE A 169 -30.38 -32.61 -2.58
CA PHE A 169 -31.63 -32.43 -3.33
C PHE A 169 -32.28 -33.76 -3.72
N LYS A 170 -31.49 -34.73 -4.20
CA LYS A 170 -31.99 -36.08 -4.49
C LYS A 170 -32.49 -36.80 -3.23
N GLN A 171 -31.82 -36.65 -2.09
CA GLN A 171 -32.23 -37.27 -0.84
C GLN A 171 -33.52 -36.64 -0.28
N ALA A 172 -33.65 -35.32 -0.36
CA ALA A 172 -34.90 -34.62 -0.02
C ALA A 172 -36.06 -35.06 -0.94
N GLN A 173 -35.80 -35.22 -2.24
CA GLN A 173 -36.79 -35.72 -3.20
C GLN A 173 -37.17 -37.18 -2.94
N ALA A 174 -36.22 -38.04 -2.56
CA ALA A 174 -36.48 -39.43 -2.22
C ALA A 174 -37.31 -39.55 -0.94
N LEU A 175 -36.99 -38.78 0.11
CA LEU A 175 -37.76 -38.73 1.36
C LEU A 175 -39.19 -38.22 1.14
N GLN A 176 -39.36 -37.22 0.27
CA GLN A 176 -40.69 -36.71 -0.10
C GLN A 176 -41.51 -37.75 -0.88
N LYS A 177 -40.86 -38.51 -1.78
CA LYS A 177 -41.50 -39.60 -2.52
C LYS A 177 -41.88 -40.77 -1.60
N GLU A 178 -41.02 -41.14 -0.67
CA GLU A 178 -41.28 -42.21 0.31
C GLU A 178 -42.41 -41.83 1.28
N GLN A 179 -42.47 -40.56 1.74
CA GLN A 179 -43.59 -40.05 2.52
C GLN A 179 -44.91 -40.06 1.73
N PHE A 180 -44.87 -39.70 0.44
CA PHE A 180 -46.04 -39.72 -0.43
C PHE A 180 -46.54 -41.15 -0.68
N GLU A 181 -45.64 -42.10 -0.93
CA GLU A 181 -45.98 -43.53 -1.11
C GLU A 181 -46.54 -44.14 0.20
N ALA A 182 -45.95 -43.84 1.35
CA ALA A 182 -46.43 -44.30 2.66
C ALA A 182 -47.79 -43.67 3.07
N GLN A 183 -48.08 -42.46 2.60
CA GLN A 183 -49.39 -41.81 2.79
C GLN A 183 -50.44 -42.42 1.85
N SER A 184 -50.08 -42.69 0.59
CA SER A 184 -50.95 -43.34 -0.38
C SER A 184 -51.32 -44.76 0.06
N GLN A 185 -50.37 -45.54 0.59
CA GLN A 185 -50.65 -46.89 1.12
C GLN A 185 -51.63 -46.85 2.30
N ARG A 186 -51.49 -45.89 3.23
CA ARG A 186 -52.44 -45.72 4.33
C ARG A 186 -53.84 -45.32 3.86
N GLN A 187 -53.95 -44.54 2.78
CA GLN A 187 -55.24 -44.22 2.16
C GLN A 187 -55.88 -45.46 1.52
N THR A 188 -55.10 -46.31 0.85
CA THR A 188 -55.62 -47.54 0.26
C THR A 188 -56.06 -48.54 1.33
N GLU A 189 -55.27 -48.73 2.40
CA GLU A 189 -55.67 -49.60 3.52
C GLU A 189 -56.92 -49.09 4.25
N PHE A 190 -57.06 -47.77 4.38
CA PHE A 190 -58.27 -47.15 4.92
C PHE A 190 -59.47 -47.40 4.00
N ALA A 191 -59.31 -47.20 2.68
CA ALA A 191 -60.35 -47.44 1.71
C ALA A 191 -60.82 -48.91 1.71
N ASP A 192 -59.90 -49.87 1.80
CA ASP A 192 -60.24 -51.29 1.89
C ASP A 192 -60.99 -51.63 3.19
N LYS A 193 -60.53 -51.12 4.34
CA LYS A 193 -61.26 -51.29 5.61
C LYS A 193 -62.64 -50.63 5.58
N LEU A 194 -62.75 -49.46 4.94
CA LEU A 194 -63.99 -48.73 4.78
C LEU A 194 -64.95 -49.49 3.85
N TRP A 195 -64.43 -50.11 2.79
CA TRP A 195 -65.22 -50.92 1.87
C TRP A 195 -65.71 -52.22 2.52
N ILE A 196 -64.86 -52.90 3.30
CA ILE A 196 -65.27 -54.05 4.11
C ILE A 196 -66.38 -53.65 5.08
N LYS A 197 -66.25 -52.50 5.76
CA LYS A 197 -67.28 -52.00 6.68
C LYS A 197 -68.57 -51.55 5.99
N LEU A 198 -68.48 -50.98 4.79
CA LEU A 198 -69.63 -50.64 3.95
C LEU A 198 -70.33 -51.89 3.42
N GLN A 199 -69.59 -52.94 3.07
CA GLN A 199 -70.14 -54.24 2.65
C GLN A 199 -70.86 -54.92 3.82
N ASP A 200 -70.27 -54.93 5.02
CA ASP A 200 -70.89 -55.39 6.28
C ASP A 200 -72.20 -54.64 6.58
N PHE A 201 -72.19 -53.33 6.33
CA PHE A 201 -73.35 -52.45 6.49
C PHE A 201 -74.41 -52.69 5.40
N ALA A 202 -74.01 -52.97 4.17
CA ALA A 202 -74.89 -53.28 3.04
C ALA A 202 -75.55 -54.65 3.18
N ASP A 203 -74.83 -55.66 3.67
CA ASP A 203 -75.39 -56.99 3.98
C ASP A 203 -76.42 -56.92 5.12
N THR A 204 -76.21 -56.00 6.07
CA THR A 204 -77.16 -55.73 7.15
C THR A 204 -78.39 -54.95 6.66
N LEU A 205 -78.21 -54.03 5.70
CA LEU A 205 -79.30 -53.27 5.07
C LEU A 205 -80.18 -54.11 4.13
N SER A 206 -79.63 -55.18 3.54
CA SER A 206 -80.34 -56.02 2.56
C SER A 206 -81.44 -56.91 3.17
N LYS A 207 -81.57 -56.98 4.50
CA LYS A 207 -82.63 -57.74 5.17
C LYS A 207 -83.39 -56.86 6.16
N SER A 208 -84.55 -56.36 5.72
CA SER A 208 -85.79 -56.13 6.48
C SER A 208 -86.47 -54.75 6.33
N ALA A 209 -85.92 -53.76 5.61
CA ALA A 209 -86.38 -52.37 5.76
C ALA A 209 -86.96 -51.69 4.49
N THR A 210 -87.54 -52.41 3.53
CA THR A 210 -88.03 -51.78 2.29
C THR A 210 -89.39 -51.07 2.43
N GLU A 211 -90.17 -51.35 3.47
CA GLU A 211 -91.47 -50.69 3.72
C GLU A 211 -91.38 -49.53 4.73
N GLU A 212 -90.46 -49.58 5.70
CA GLU A 212 -90.19 -48.45 6.62
C GLU A 212 -89.57 -47.25 5.90
N ILE A 213 -88.85 -47.48 4.79
CA ILE A 213 -88.22 -46.42 3.99
C ILE A 213 -89.25 -45.48 3.35
N ILE A 214 -90.42 -45.97 2.93
CA ILE A 214 -91.45 -45.13 2.29
C ILE A 214 -92.13 -44.21 3.31
N ALA A 215 -92.33 -44.68 4.53
CA ALA A 215 -92.85 -43.86 5.64
C ALA A 215 -91.79 -42.89 6.18
N ALA A 216 -90.53 -43.34 6.27
CA ALA A 216 -89.39 -42.51 6.60
C ALA A 216 -89.16 -41.41 5.55
N LEU A 217 -89.37 -41.67 4.25
CA LEU A 217 -89.21 -40.66 3.19
C LEU A 217 -90.19 -39.49 3.35
N ASN A 218 -91.44 -39.75 3.76
CA ASN A 218 -92.44 -38.70 3.99
C ASN A 218 -92.15 -37.86 5.24
N ASN A 219 -91.71 -38.49 6.34
CA ASN A 219 -91.22 -37.76 7.51
C ASN A 219 -89.92 -37.02 7.21
N VAL A 220 -89.04 -37.58 6.37
CA VAL A 220 -87.81 -36.92 5.91
C VAL A 220 -88.13 -35.75 4.99
N ILE A 221 -89.17 -35.77 4.16
CA ILE A 221 -89.58 -34.62 3.35
C ILE A 221 -90.21 -33.51 4.24
N ALA A 222 -90.95 -33.88 5.28
CA ALA A 222 -91.48 -32.92 6.26
C ALA A 222 -90.36 -32.31 7.13
N ASP A 223 -89.45 -33.14 7.63
CA ASP A 223 -88.24 -32.75 8.39
C ASP A 223 -87.26 -31.99 7.49
N PHE A 224 -87.17 -32.31 6.20
CA PHE A 224 -86.40 -31.58 5.19
C PHE A 224 -86.99 -30.20 4.95
N ASN A 225 -88.32 -30.03 4.87
CA ASN A 225 -88.97 -28.72 4.74
C ASN A 225 -88.86 -27.87 6.02
N GLN A 226 -88.90 -28.49 7.21
CA GLN A 226 -88.66 -27.79 8.48
C GLN A 226 -87.19 -27.37 8.62
N LYS A 227 -86.24 -28.26 8.29
CA LYS A 227 -84.80 -27.94 8.21
C LYS A 227 -84.46 -26.95 7.09
N LEU A 228 -85.22 -26.91 6.00
CA LEU A 228 -85.12 -25.87 4.95
C LEU A 228 -85.50 -24.48 5.45
N THR A 229 -86.29 -24.39 6.52
CA THR A 229 -86.65 -23.09 7.11
C THR A 229 -85.70 -22.73 8.25
N GLU A 230 -85.32 -23.68 9.11
CA GLU A 230 -84.45 -23.42 10.27
C GLU A 230 -82.95 -23.54 9.97
N GLN A 231 -82.48 -24.64 9.37
CA GLN A 231 -81.06 -24.86 9.09
C GLN A 231 -80.60 -24.11 7.83
N PHE A 232 -81.43 -24.04 6.80
CA PHE A 232 -81.12 -23.23 5.62
C PHE A 232 -81.32 -21.74 5.88
N GLY A 233 -82.27 -21.30 6.73
CA GLY A 233 -82.36 -19.90 7.16
C GLY A 233 -81.11 -19.43 7.93
N GLY A 234 -80.61 -20.26 8.87
CA GLY A 234 -79.34 -20.03 9.56
C GLY A 234 -78.12 -20.09 8.62
N ASN A 235 -78.08 -21.08 7.72
CA ASN A 235 -77.02 -21.19 6.72
C ASN A 235 -77.07 -20.07 5.68
N PHE A 236 -78.22 -19.53 5.29
CA PHE A 236 -78.33 -18.36 4.41
C PHE A 236 -77.84 -17.10 5.11
N LYS A 237 -77.99 -17.01 6.44
CA LYS A 237 -77.42 -15.91 7.23
C LYS A 237 -75.90 -15.98 7.29
N LEU A 238 -75.35 -17.17 7.56
CA LEU A 238 -73.91 -17.44 7.53
C LEU A 238 -73.33 -17.33 6.11
N LEU A 239 -74.08 -17.74 5.08
CA LEU A 239 -73.72 -17.59 3.68
C LEU A 239 -73.71 -16.11 3.29
N ASN A 240 -74.72 -15.33 3.71
CA ASN A 240 -74.75 -13.89 3.48
C ASN A 240 -73.57 -13.20 4.20
N GLU A 241 -73.22 -13.63 5.41
CA GLU A 241 -72.04 -13.15 6.13
C GLU A 241 -70.73 -13.54 5.42
N ALA A 242 -70.64 -14.77 4.91
CA ALA A 242 -69.50 -15.22 4.12
C ALA A 242 -69.38 -14.44 2.80
N VAL A 243 -70.52 -14.14 2.14
CA VAL A 243 -70.57 -13.29 0.94
C VAL A 243 -70.15 -11.86 1.28
N PHE A 244 -70.58 -11.30 2.42
CA PHE A 244 -70.10 -9.99 2.89
C PHE A 244 -68.59 -9.98 3.13
N LYS A 245 -68.04 -11.01 3.79
CA LYS A 245 -66.59 -11.15 3.95
C LYS A 245 -65.86 -11.34 2.62
N LEU A 246 -66.52 -11.95 1.64
CA LEU A 246 -65.98 -12.08 0.27
C LEU A 246 -65.96 -10.72 -0.45
N VAL A 247 -67.00 -9.89 -0.27
CA VAL A 247 -67.04 -8.52 -0.78
C VAL A 247 -66.00 -7.64 -0.08
N GLU A 248 -65.84 -7.78 1.24
CA GLU A 248 -64.80 -7.09 2.01
C GLU A 248 -63.40 -7.53 1.56
N TRP A 249 -63.19 -8.83 1.35
CA TRP A 249 -61.96 -9.36 0.77
C TRP A 249 -61.73 -8.84 -0.65
N GLN A 250 -62.77 -8.75 -1.48
CA GLN A 250 -62.67 -8.19 -2.83
C GLN A 250 -62.27 -6.71 -2.79
N GLU A 251 -62.80 -5.92 -1.86
CA GLU A 251 -62.41 -4.52 -1.71
C GLU A 251 -60.98 -4.38 -1.20
N ASN A 252 -60.58 -5.18 -0.20
CA ASN A 252 -59.20 -5.22 0.27
C ASN A 252 -58.22 -5.67 -0.83
N TYR A 253 -58.62 -6.63 -1.66
CA TYR A 253 -57.83 -7.08 -2.81
C TYR A 253 -57.74 -6.00 -3.89
N ARG A 254 -58.81 -5.23 -4.14
CA ARG A 254 -58.80 -4.07 -5.03
C ARG A 254 -57.78 -3.02 -4.56
N ILE A 255 -57.77 -2.71 -3.26
CA ILE A 255 -56.81 -1.77 -2.66
C ILE A 255 -55.37 -2.28 -2.79
N GLN A 256 -55.13 -3.57 -2.52
CA GLN A 256 -53.81 -4.18 -2.71
C GLN A 256 -53.34 -4.13 -4.17
N LEU A 257 -54.23 -4.38 -5.14
CA LEU A 257 -53.91 -4.25 -6.56
C LEU A 257 -53.56 -2.81 -6.94
N GLU A 258 -54.20 -1.83 -6.29
CA GLU A 258 -53.94 -0.40 -6.51
C GLU A 258 -52.56 0.01 -5.96
N GLU A 259 -52.20 -0.44 -4.75
CA GLU A 259 -50.84 -0.28 -4.19
C GLU A 259 -49.78 -1.01 -5.03
N MET A 260 -50.06 -2.25 -5.44
CA MET A 260 -49.14 -3.02 -6.28
C MET A 260 -48.90 -2.33 -7.63
N LYS A 261 -49.95 -1.73 -8.23
CA LYS A 261 -49.82 -0.93 -9.45
C LYS A 261 -48.94 0.31 -9.23
N ALA A 262 -49.07 0.99 -8.10
CA ALA A 262 -48.22 2.12 -7.74
C ALA A 262 -46.75 1.69 -7.58
N GLN A 263 -46.49 0.57 -6.90
CA GLN A 263 -45.15 0.01 -6.74
C GLN A 263 -44.54 -0.41 -8.08
N TYR A 264 -45.32 -1.04 -8.96
CA TYR A 264 -44.88 -1.36 -10.31
C TYR A 264 -44.50 -0.11 -11.11
N SER A 265 -45.26 0.98 -10.99
CA SER A 265 -44.94 2.25 -11.63
C SER A 265 -43.59 2.81 -11.17
N HIS A 266 -43.33 2.79 -9.85
CA HIS A 266 -42.02 3.20 -9.31
C HIS A 266 -40.88 2.30 -9.77
N GLY A 267 -41.11 0.99 -9.85
CA GLY A 267 -40.13 0.04 -10.40
C GLY A 267 -39.76 0.33 -11.85
N VAL A 268 -40.76 0.63 -12.69
CA VAL A 268 -40.54 1.02 -14.09
C VAL A 268 -39.76 2.33 -14.18
N GLU A 269 -40.08 3.34 -13.36
CA GLU A 269 -39.36 4.62 -13.34
C GLU A 269 -37.89 4.45 -12.91
N ALA A 270 -37.62 3.59 -11.93
CA ALA A 270 -36.26 3.25 -11.51
C ALA A 270 -35.47 2.56 -12.62
N ILE A 271 -36.11 1.67 -13.39
CA ILE A 271 -35.48 1.02 -14.56
C ILE A 271 -35.13 2.06 -15.63
N VAL A 272 -36.02 3.00 -15.94
CA VAL A 272 -35.75 4.09 -16.91
C VAL A 272 -34.59 4.98 -16.44
N LYS A 273 -34.52 5.31 -15.13
CA LYS A 273 -33.37 6.03 -14.57
C LYS A 273 -32.06 5.24 -14.66
N THR A 274 -32.15 3.93 -14.49
CA THR A 274 -31.00 3.02 -14.60
C THR A 274 -30.52 2.95 -16.04
N GLU A 275 -31.44 2.86 -17.01
CA GLU A 275 -31.13 2.95 -18.44
C GLU A 275 -30.37 4.24 -18.77
N GLY A 276 -30.86 5.40 -18.31
CA GLY A 276 -30.18 6.68 -18.51
C GLY A 276 -28.77 6.72 -17.91
N SER A 277 -28.60 6.17 -16.71
CA SER A 277 -27.27 6.06 -16.08
C SER A 277 -26.33 5.14 -16.86
N VAL A 278 -26.82 3.99 -17.33
CA VAL A 278 -26.03 3.04 -18.12
C VAL A 278 -25.65 3.62 -19.49
N ALA A 279 -26.56 4.36 -20.12
CA ALA A 279 -26.26 5.08 -21.36
C ALA A 279 -25.16 6.14 -21.16
N SER A 280 -25.21 6.88 -20.04
CA SER A 280 -24.17 7.87 -19.68
C SER A 280 -22.82 7.20 -19.41
N ILE A 281 -22.81 6.06 -18.70
CA ILE A 281 -21.58 5.26 -18.49
C ILE A 281 -21.00 4.82 -19.83
N ASN A 282 -21.83 4.34 -20.76
CA ASN A 282 -21.38 3.91 -22.08
C ASN A 282 -20.80 5.08 -22.90
N GLU A 283 -21.39 6.27 -22.79
CA GLU A 283 -20.88 7.47 -23.46
C GLU A 283 -19.53 7.92 -22.86
N HIS A 284 -19.41 7.95 -21.54
CA HIS A 284 -18.14 8.25 -20.86
C HIS A 284 -17.06 7.19 -21.10
N ALA A 285 -17.44 5.91 -21.22
CA ALA A 285 -16.48 4.85 -21.52
C ALA A 285 -15.80 5.03 -22.89
N LYS A 286 -16.43 5.75 -23.85
CA LYS A 286 -15.79 6.10 -25.14
C LYS A 286 -14.61 7.06 -24.99
N SER A 287 -14.47 7.81 -23.89
CA SER A 287 -13.33 8.69 -23.68
C SER A 287 -12.07 7.95 -23.21
N ILE A 288 -12.21 6.69 -22.77
CA ILE A 288 -11.09 5.86 -22.31
C ILE A 288 -10.12 5.54 -23.46
N PRO A 289 -10.56 5.02 -24.63
CA PRO A 289 -9.70 4.83 -25.79
C PRO A 289 -8.96 6.11 -26.20
N GLN A 290 -9.66 7.24 -26.24
CA GLN A 290 -9.08 8.53 -26.63
C GLN A 290 -8.01 9.00 -25.63
N SER A 291 -8.19 8.69 -24.34
CA SER A 291 -7.18 8.96 -23.32
C SER A 291 -5.97 8.01 -23.42
N MET A 292 -6.20 6.77 -23.88
CA MET A 292 -5.13 5.80 -24.16
C MET A 292 -4.32 6.15 -25.42
N ASP A 293 -4.93 6.78 -26.42
CA ASP A 293 -4.22 7.31 -27.58
C ASP A 293 -3.25 8.42 -27.15
N ASN A 294 -3.70 9.37 -26.32
CA ASN A 294 -2.83 10.40 -25.74
C ASN A 294 -1.71 9.81 -24.87
N LEU A 295 -2.00 8.76 -24.10
CA LEU A 295 -0.99 8.08 -23.29
C LEU A 295 0.07 7.41 -24.18
N THR A 296 -0.34 6.87 -25.33
CA THR A 296 0.57 6.26 -26.31
C THR A 296 1.52 7.31 -26.90
N GLU A 297 1.02 8.50 -27.24
CA GLU A 297 1.85 9.63 -27.69
C GLU A 297 2.87 10.04 -26.63
N VAL A 298 2.45 10.16 -25.36
CA VAL A 298 3.36 10.46 -24.25
C VAL A 298 4.42 9.37 -24.08
N MET A 299 4.05 8.11 -24.24
CA MET A 299 4.99 6.98 -24.21
C MET A 299 6.02 7.07 -25.33
N GLU A 300 5.62 7.39 -26.57
CA GLU A 300 6.54 7.55 -27.70
C GLU A 300 7.53 8.70 -27.46
N VAL A 301 7.05 9.85 -26.97
CA VAL A 301 7.91 10.99 -26.61
C VAL A 301 8.89 10.60 -25.51
N ASN A 302 8.44 9.88 -24.48
CA ASN A 302 9.30 9.42 -23.39
C ASN A 302 10.38 8.44 -23.90
N GLN A 303 10.01 7.53 -24.80
CA GLN A 303 10.94 6.60 -25.43
C GLN A 303 12.03 7.35 -26.23
N HIS A 304 11.65 8.41 -26.95
CA HIS A 304 12.60 9.29 -27.63
C HIS A 304 13.53 10.03 -26.65
N GLN A 305 13.00 10.52 -25.52
CA GLN A 305 13.81 11.17 -24.48
C GLN A 305 14.83 10.21 -23.86
N LEU A 306 14.44 8.95 -23.63
CA LEU A 306 15.34 7.88 -23.17
C LEU A 306 16.49 7.64 -24.16
N ALA A 307 16.19 7.56 -25.45
CA ALA A 307 17.21 7.39 -26.49
C ALA A 307 18.19 8.57 -26.56
N GLU A 308 17.71 9.81 -26.41
CA GLU A 308 18.59 10.98 -26.37
C GLU A 308 19.44 11.01 -25.09
N LEU A 309 18.90 10.56 -23.95
CA LEU A 309 19.64 10.42 -22.71
C LEU A 309 20.80 9.41 -22.84
N GLU A 310 20.54 8.26 -23.48
CA GLU A 310 21.59 7.29 -23.80
C GLU A 310 22.67 7.91 -24.71
N ARG A 311 22.27 8.72 -25.70
CA ARG A 311 23.22 9.43 -26.57
C ARG A 311 24.08 10.43 -25.79
N HIS A 312 23.47 11.17 -24.86
CA HIS A 312 24.20 12.09 -23.98
C HIS A 312 25.18 11.35 -23.06
N LEU A 313 24.77 10.21 -22.49
CA LEU A 313 25.65 9.38 -21.66
C LEU A 313 26.84 8.83 -22.46
N ALA A 314 26.62 8.40 -23.71
CA ALA A 314 27.69 7.97 -24.61
C ALA A 314 28.66 9.12 -24.96
N ALA A 315 28.15 10.33 -25.16
CA ALA A 315 29.00 11.51 -25.36
C ALA A 315 29.82 11.84 -24.10
N PHE A 316 29.23 11.66 -22.91
CA PHE A 316 29.92 11.83 -21.64
C PHE A 316 31.03 10.80 -21.44
N GLU A 317 30.78 9.55 -21.86
CA GLU A 317 31.78 8.50 -21.88
C GLU A 317 32.97 8.86 -22.78
N GLN A 318 32.71 9.30 -24.02
CA GLN A 318 33.78 9.74 -24.92
C GLN A 318 34.55 10.93 -24.38
N MET A 319 33.86 11.88 -23.73
CA MET A 319 34.51 13.03 -23.09
C MET A 319 35.42 12.59 -21.94
N ARG A 320 34.96 11.65 -21.09
CA ARG A 320 35.77 11.03 -20.04
C ARG A 320 37.02 10.39 -20.64
N ASP A 321 36.87 9.58 -21.68
CA ASP A 321 37.99 8.86 -22.28
C ASP A 321 39.02 9.83 -22.89
N LYS A 322 38.57 10.85 -23.62
CA LYS A 322 39.46 11.90 -24.14
C LYS A 322 40.13 12.73 -23.05
N ALA A 323 39.43 13.02 -21.96
CA ALA A 323 40.02 13.71 -20.83
C ALA A 323 41.11 12.85 -20.16
N VAL A 324 40.87 11.54 -20.00
CA VAL A 324 41.85 10.59 -19.48
C VAL A 324 43.08 10.48 -20.41
N GLU A 325 42.90 10.51 -21.73
CA GLU A 325 44.00 10.55 -22.70
C GLU A 325 44.78 11.87 -22.70
N ALA A 326 44.11 13.00 -22.44
CA ALA A 326 44.74 14.32 -22.46
C ALA A 326 45.68 14.56 -21.25
N VAL A 327 45.38 13.97 -20.09
CA VAL A 327 46.19 14.11 -18.87
C VAL A 327 47.68 13.72 -19.07
N PRO A 328 48.03 12.53 -19.60
CA PRO A 328 49.42 12.18 -19.85
C PRO A 328 50.08 13.04 -20.94
N GLN A 329 49.32 13.49 -21.94
CA GLN A 329 49.85 14.40 -22.97
C GLN A 329 50.21 15.78 -22.39
N ILE A 330 49.38 16.31 -21.50
CA ILE A 330 49.67 17.56 -20.77
C ILE A 330 50.93 17.37 -19.93
N GLN A 331 51.04 16.26 -19.19
CA GLN A 331 52.23 15.96 -18.40
C GLN A 331 53.49 15.92 -19.27
N GLN A 332 53.43 15.23 -20.42
CA GLN A 332 54.54 15.14 -21.36
C GLN A 332 54.92 16.52 -21.95
N HIS A 333 53.93 17.34 -22.31
CA HIS A 333 54.17 18.69 -22.82
C HIS A 333 54.77 19.63 -21.76
N VAL A 334 54.32 19.53 -20.51
CA VAL A 334 54.89 20.29 -19.40
C VAL A 334 56.34 19.85 -19.15
N GLU A 335 56.61 18.55 -19.13
CA GLU A 335 57.94 18.00 -18.90
C GLU A 335 58.91 18.39 -20.02
N LYS A 336 58.47 18.32 -21.28
CA LYS A 336 59.23 18.83 -22.44
C LYS A 336 59.49 20.33 -22.35
N THR A 337 58.49 21.11 -21.95
CA THR A 337 58.64 22.58 -21.79
C THR A 337 59.66 22.91 -20.71
N VAL A 338 59.64 22.19 -19.58
CA VAL A 338 60.64 22.35 -18.51
C VAL A 338 62.04 21.98 -19.01
N GLN A 339 62.15 20.93 -19.83
CA GLN A 339 63.42 20.50 -20.41
C GLN A 339 63.96 21.52 -21.43
N ASP A 340 63.11 22.05 -22.30
CA ASP A 340 63.46 23.08 -23.29
C ASP A 340 63.89 24.39 -22.60
N ILE A 341 63.21 24.78 -21.51
CA ILE A 341 63.62 25.91 -20.67
C ILE A 341 64.98 25.64 -20.03
N GLY A 342 65.22 24.44 -19.50
CA GLY A 342 66.50 24.04 -18.94
C GLY A 342 67.64 24.15 -19.97
N ALA A 343 67.42 23.65 -21.18
CA ALA A 343 68.39 23.75 -22.27
C ALA A 343 68.67 25.20 -22.69
N ALA A 344 67.63 26.04 -22.78
CA ALA A 344 67.80 27.46 -23.11
C ALA A 344 68.58 28.23 -22.03
N VAL A 345 68.37 27.88 -20.76
CA VAL A 345 69.13 28.48 -19.63
C VAL A 345 70.60 28.04 -19.66
N GLU A 346 70.87 26.76 -19.96
CA GLU A 346 72.24 26.24 -20.13
C GLU A 346 72.95 26.94 -21.30
N GLU A 347 72.28 27.07 -22.45
CA GLU A 347 72.82 27.75 -23.63
C GLU A 347 73.08 29.24 -23.38
N ALA A 348 72.17 29.92 -22.69
CA ALA A 348 72.37 31.30 -22.25
C ALA A 348 73.57 31.43 -21.31
N SER A 349 73.77 30.50 -20.38
CA SER A 349 74.91 30.47 -19.46
C SER A 349 76.25 30.28 -20.21
N ILE A 350 76.29 29.38 -21.19
CA ILE A 350 77.44 29.18 -22.07
C ILE A 350 77.73 30.45 -22.88
N HIS A 351 76.69 31.07 -23.46
CA HIS A 351 76.83 32.31 -24.23
C HIS A 351 77.35 33.47 -23.35
N TYR A 352 76.85 33.61 -22.13
CA TYR A 352 77.36 34.62 -21.17
C TYR A 352 78.83 34.38 -20.81
N THR A 353 79.21 33.12 -20.58
CA THR A 353 80.61 32.77 -20.30
C THR A 353 81.50 33.10 -21.50
N SER A 354 81.08 32.75 -22.71
CA SER A 354 81.80 33.06 -23.95
C SER A 354 81.94 34.56 -24.20
N LEU A 355 80.89 35.34 -23.90
CA LEU A 355 80.89 36.80 -24.01
C LEU A 355 81.87 37.44 -23.02
N LEU A 356 81.93 36.94 -21.78
CA LEU A 356 82.92 37.38 -20.80
C LEU A 356 84.36 37.07 -21.28
N THR A 357 84.60 35.88 -21.86
CA THR A 357 85.91 35.51 -22.41
C THR A 357 86.29 36.37 -23.62
N HIS A 358 85.38 36.59 -24.57
CA HIS A 358 85.64 37.45 -25.73
C HIS A 358 85.85 38.90 -25.32
N SER A 359 85.11 39.39 -24.32
CA SER A 359 85.31 40.73 -23.77
C SER A 359 86.69 40.87 -23.14
N ASP A 360 87.17 39.86 -22.41
CA ASP A 360 88.50 39.87 -21.80
C ASP A 360 89.63 39.80 -22.86
N GLU A 361 89.46 39.00 -23.91
CA GLU A 361 90.36 38.99 -25.07
C GLU A 361 90.37 40.34 -25.80
N TYR A 362 89.21 40.96 -25.99
CA TYR A 362 89.11 42.25 -26.66
C TYR A 362 89.76 43.37 -25.85
N ILE A 363 89.57 43.38 -24.52
CA ILE A 363 90.22 44.33 -23.61
C ILE A 363 91.74 44.15 -23.66
N ASN A 364 92.25 42.92 -23.55
CA ASN A 364 93.69 42.66 -23.64
C ASN A 364 94.28 43.03 -25.00
N LYS A 365 93.56 42.73 -26.10
CA LYS A 365 93.97 43.14 -27.45
C LYS A 365 93.98 44.66 -27.59
N HIS A 366 93.02 45.35 -26.98
CA HIS A 366 92.96 46.81 -27.02
C HIS A 366 94.08 47.45 -26.21
N ILE A 367 94.44 46.90 -25.04
CA ILE A 367 95.58 47.34 -24.22
C ILE A 367 96.89 47.19 -25.02
N ASN A 368 97.14 46.00 -25.58
CA ASN A 368 98.35 45.74 -26.37
C ASN A 368 98.41 46.61 -27.64
N CYS A 369 97.26 46.84 -28.30
CA CYS A 369 97.18 47.71 -29.47
C CYS A 369 97.43 49.18 -29.09
N SER A 370 96.98 49.62 -27.91
CA SER A 370 97.20 50.98 -27.44
C SER A 370 98.65 51.23 -27.05
N GLU A 371 99.35 50.27 -26.43
CA GLU A 371 100.81 50.33 -26.21
C GLU A 371 101.57 50.39 -27.54
N ALA A 372 101.22 49.53 -28.50
CA ALA A 372 101.85 49.53 -29.82
C ALA A 372 101.57 50.81 -30.63
N LEU A 373 100.39 51.41 -30.47
CA LEU A 373 100.04 52.70 -31.10
C LEU A 373 100.81 53.86 -30.47
N LEU A 374 101.10 53.83 -29.17
CA LEU A 374 101.93 54.84 -28.51
C LEU A 374 103.39 54.79 -28.99
N ASP A 375 103.97 53.59 -29.15
CA ASP A 375 105.31 53.42 -29.73
C ASP A 375 105.35 53.85 -31.22
N LYS A 376 104.32 53.48 -31.98
CA LYS A 376 104.20 53.87 -33.39
C LYS A 376 103.96 55.37 -33.55
N PHE A 377 103.26 56.01 -32.63
CA PHE A 377 103.02 57.46 -32.63
C PHE A 377 104.33 58.25 -32.47
N VAL A 378 105.22 57.80 -31.58
CA VAL A 378 106.56 58.40 -31.41
C VAL A 378 107.38 58.26 -32.69
N SER A 379 107.40 57.06 -33.31
CA SER A 379 108.18 56.80 -34.53
C SER A 379 107.61 57.46 -35.81
N THR A 380 106.28 57.57 -35.94
CA THR A 380 105.63 58.11 -37.13
C THR A 380 105.59 59.64 -37.14
N THR A 381 105.68 60.27 -35.95
CA THR A 381 105.78 61.75 -35.84
C THR A 381 107.11 62.26 -36.39
N GLU A 382 108.18 61.47 -36.31
CA GLU A 382 109.48 61.75 -36.95
C GLU A 382 109.44 61.63 -38.49
N GLN A 383 108.60 60.74 -39.04
CA GLN A 383 108.45 60.53 -40.49
C GLN A 383 107.35 61.39 -41.14
N GLY A 384 106.45 61.99 -40.34
CA GLY A 384 105.31 62.77 -40.81
C GLY A 384 105.65 64.18 -41.32
N ILE A 385 106.80 64.75 -40.93
CA ILE A 385 107.14 66.14 -41.29
C ILE A 385 107.42 66.31 -42.79
N ASP A 386 107.98 65.30 -43.47
CA ASP A 386 108.29 65.37 -44.91
C ASP A 386 107.16 64.85 -45.83
N ALA A 387 106.25 64.01 -45.33
CA ALA A 387 105.17 63.42 -46.13
C ALA A 387 103.90 64.30 -46.21
N VAL A 388 103.74 65.25 -45.27
CA VAL A 388 102.57 66.15 -45.19
C VAL A 388 102.51 67.16 -46.34
N GLY A 389 103.65 67.65 -46.82
CA GLY A 389 103.70 68.66 -47.90
C GLY A 389 103.14 68.17 -49.24
N ASN A 390 103.40 66.92 -49.60
CA ASN A 390 103.01 66.37 -50.91
C ASN A 390 101.61 65.74 -50.95
N LYS A 391 101.02 65.37 -49.80
CA LYS A 391 99.67 64.77 -49.73
C LYS A 391 98.54 65.77 -49.48
N LEU A 392 98.85 66.98 -49.00
CA LEU A 392 97.85 68.04 -48.78
C LEU A 392 97.25 68.59 -50.09
N ILE A 393 98.02 68.62 -51.18
CA ILE A 393 97.57 69.16 -52.47
C ILE A 393 96.56 68.21 -53.15
N SER A 394 96.82 66.91 -53.18
CA SER A 394 95.95 65.93 -53.86
C SER A 394 94.70 65.52 -53.05
N SER A 395 94.74 65.67 -51.72
CA SER A 395 93.60 65.35 -50.85
C SER A 395 92.53 66.43 -50.88
N SER A 396 92.91 67.70 -51.14
CA SER A 396 91.98 68.83 -51.09
C SER A 396 90.93 68.83 -52.21
N GLU A 397 91.22 68.28 -53.39
CA GLU A 397 90.27 68.28 -54.53
C GLU A 397 89.26 67.13 -54.48
N ASN A 398 89.62 65.95 -53.97
CA ASN A 398 88.73 64.80 -53.90
C ASN A 398 87.84 64.79 -52.66
N MET A 399 88.32 65.36 -51.54
CA MET A 399 87.55 65.44 -50.30
C MET A 399 86.36 66.42 -50.42
N GLY A 400 86.47 67.49 -51.20
CA GLY A 400 85.39 68.44 -51.43
C GLY A 400 84.16 67.85 -52.15
N LYS A 401 84.36 66.95 -53.12
CA LYS A 401 83.24 66.30 -53.86
C LYS A 401 82.61 65.15 -53.09
N ALA A 402 83.40 64.39 -52.32
CA ALA A 402 82.90 63.25 -51.56
C ALA A 402 82.17 63.68 -50.27
N LEU A 403 82.63 64.73 -49.60
CA LEU A 403 81.96 65.26 -48.39
C LEU A 403 80.62 65.93 -48.72
N ASP A 404 80.49 66.59 -49.87
CA ASP A 404 79.23 67.23 -50.28
C ASP A 404 78.12 66.21 -50.58
N LEU A 405 78.46 65.14 -51.30
CA LEU A 405 77.53 64.04 -51.62
C LEU A 405 77.17 63.21 -50.37
N ALA A 406 78.15 62.90 -49.52
CA ALA A 406 77.92 62.13 -48.29
C ALA A 406 77.15 62.93 -47.23
N SER A 407 77.40 64.24 -47.12
CA SER A 407 76.63 65.11 -46.22
C SER A 407 75.17 65.21 -46.66
N THR A 408 74.91 65.35 -47.96
CA THR A 408 73.55 65.45 -48.49
C THR A 408 72.76 64.15 -48.28
N GLU A 409 73.37 62.99 -48.56
CA GLU A 409 72.72 61.68 -48.41
C GLU A 409 72.52 61.29 -46.92
N PHE A 410 73.50 61.61 -46.06
CA PHE A 410 73.37 61.36 -44.63
C PHE A 410 72.30 62.24 -43.99
N THR A 411 72.22 63.53 -44.35
CA THR A 411 71.15 64.42 -43.88
C THR A 411 69.78 63.95 -44.37
N HIS A 412 69.65 63.52 -45.64
CA HIS A 412 68.38 63.04 -46.18
C HIS A 412 67.96 61.69 -45.55
N SER A 413 68.90 60.79 -45.31
CA SER A 413 68.64 59.51 -44.63
C SER A 413 68.32 59.70 -43.14
N ALA A 414 69.02 60.60 -42.45
CA ALA A 414 68.71 60.96 -41.07
C ALA A 414 67.33 61.63 -40.96
N SER A 415 66.99 62.54 -41.89
CA SER A 415 65.66 63.18 -41.94
C SER A 415 64.54 62.17 -42.20
N ARG A 416 64.71 61.28 -43.18
CA ARG A 416 63.71 60.25 -43.51
C ARG A 416 63.54 59.21 -42.40
N THR A 417 64.64 58.85 -41.73
CA THR A 417 64.60 57.95 -40.56
C THR A 417 63.91 58.64 -39.39
N ASN A 418 64.20 59.92 -39.14
CA ASN A 418 63.56 60.70 -38.09
C ASN A 418 62.05 60.86 -38.34
N GLU A 419 61.62 61.18 -39.57
CA GLU A 419 60.20 61.21 -39.93
C GLU A 419 59.52 59.84 -39.76
N SER A 420 60.18 58.75 -40.15
CA SER A 420 59.63 57.39 -40.01
C SER A 420 59.54 56.94 -38.56
N LEU A 421 60.54 57.27 -37.74
CA LEU A 421 60.53 57.03 -36.29
C LEU A 421 59.47 57.89 -35.60
N GLN A 422 59.33 59.14 -36.01
CA GLN A 422 58.30 60.04 -35.48
C GLN A 422 56.90 59.56 -35.85
N THR A 423 56.68 59.14 -37.10
CA THR A 423 55.40 58.55 -37.55
C THR A 423 55.09 57.25 -36.80
N SER A 424 56.10 56.40 -36.58
CA SER A 424 55.93 55.16 -35.79
C SER A 424 55.66 55.46 -34.32
N SER A 425 56.31 56.48 -33.76
CA SER A 425 56.09 56.95 -32.39
C SER A 425 54.69 57.54 -32.22
N ASP A 426 54.20 58.31 -33.19
CA ASP A 426 52.86 58.87 -33.19
C ASP A 426 51.80 57.76 -33.29
N HIS A 427 52.02 56.74 -34.15
CA HIS A 427 51.13 55.58 -34.23
C HIS A 427 51.17 54.69 -32.98
N LEU A 428 52.34 54.54 -32.34
CA LEU A 428 52.45 53.81 -31.07
C LEU A 428 51.77 54.57 -29.92
N ALA A 429 51.91 55.89 -29.88
CA ALA A 429 51.22 56.73 -28.90
C ALA A 429 49.70 56.68 -29.09
N ASP A 430 49.20 56.90 -30.32
CA ASP A 430 47.77 56.80 -30.66
C ASP A 430 47.21 55.38 -30.41
N GLY A 431 47.99 54.35 -30.74
CA GLY A 431 47.64 52.96 -30.46
C GLY A 431 47.58 52.63 -28.97
N SER A 432 48.51 53.18 -28.18
CA SER A 432 48.54 53.02 -26.73
C SER A 432 47.35 53.72 -26.05
N ASP A 433 47.01 54.94 -26.49
CA ASP A 433 45.86 55.69 -25.96
C ASP A 433 44.53 54.97 -26.27
N LYS A 434 44.37 54.48 -27.51
CA LYS A 434 43.21 53.66 -27.90
C LYS A 434 43.13 52.36 -27.12
N MET A 435 44.26 51.68 -26.90
CA MET A 435 44.30 50.44 -26.13
C MET A 435 43.94 50.67 -24.67
N GLN A 436 44.46 51.74 -24.06
CA GLN A 436 44.11 52.14 -22.71
C GLN A 436 42.61 52.44 -22.60
N GLN A 437 42.03 53.12 -23.60
CA GLN A 437 40.61 53.42 -23.64
C GLN A 437 39.75 52.15 -23.81
N HIS A 438 40.11 51.25 -24.73
CA HIS A 438 39.41 49.98 -24.91
C HIS A 438 39.48 49.09 -23.67
N ILE A 439 40.63 49.02 -22.99
CA ILE A 439 40.76 48.28 -21.73
C ILE A 439 39.87 48.91 -20.65
N LYS A 440 39.85 50.24 -20.55
CA LYS A 440 39.00 50.96 -19.59
C LYS A 440 37.51 50.73 -19.85
N ASP A 441 37.09 50.79 -21.09
CA ASP A 441 35.70 50.55 -21.50
C ASP A 441 35.30 49.09 -21.27
N ALA A 442 36.16 48.14 -21.63
CA ALA A 442 35.91 46.71 -21.41
C ALA A 442 35.82 46.35 -19.91
N VAL A 443 36.69 46.92 -19.07
CA VAL A 443 36.64 46.72 -17.62
C VAL A 443 35.39 47.37 -17.02
N SER A 444 35.00 48.55 -17.51
CA SER A 444 33.78 49.24 -17.08
C SER A 444 32.53 48.44 -17.44
N ASP A 445 32.42 47.96 -18.68
CA ASP A 445 31.30 47.16 -19.16
C ASP A 445 31.21 45.81 -18.44
N LEU A 446 32.35 45.14 -18.22
CA LEU A 446 32.38 43.88 -17.49
C LEU A 446 31.95 44.07 -16.03
N ASN A 447 32.37 45.16 -15.39
CA ASN A 447 31.96 45.47 -14.02
C ASN A 447 30.46 45.77 -13.95
N ASN A 448 29.92 46.56 -14.88
CA ASN A 448 28.49 46.87 -14.94
C ASN A 448 27.64 45.61 -15.19
N ASN A 449 28.02 44.79 -16.16
CA ASN A 449 27.32 43.54 -16.47
C ASN A 449 27.38 42.53 -15.31
N MET A 450 28.53 42.42 -14.63
CA MET A 450 28.64 41.54 -13.47
C MET A 450 27.80 42.04 -12.29
N ARG A 451 27.69 43.36 -12.11
CA ARG A 451 26.83 43.98 -11.08
C ARG A 451 25.35 43.71 -11.34
N ASP A 452 24.91 43.89 -12.59
CA ASP A 452 23.52 43.61 -13.01
C ASP A 452 23.18 42.12 -12.91
N LEU A 453 24.12 41.24 -13.28
CA LEU A 453 23.93 39.79 -13.17
C LEU A 453 23.83 39.34 -11.71
N ILE A 454 24.69 39.86 -10.82
CA ILE A 454 24.60 39.58 -9.39
C ILE A 454 23.27 40.09 -8.81
N GLU A 455 22.84 41.29 -9.19
CA GLU A 455 21.57 41.87 -8.72
C GLU A 455 20.38 41.02 -9.16
N LYS A 456 20.30 40.65 -10.44
CA LYS A 456 19.23 39.80 -10.98
C LYS A 456 19.22 38.41 -10.33
N VAL A 457 20.37 37.74 -10.24
CA VAL A 457 20.46 36.41 -9.62
C VAL A 457 20.04 36.45 -8.15
N VAL A 458 20.43 37.48 -7.40
CA VAL A 458 20.03 37.64 -5.98
C VAL A 458 18.54 37.93 -5.85
N VAL A 459 17.96 38.77 -6.71
CA VAL A 459 16.53 39.06 -6.72
C VAL A 459 15.72 37.82 -7.07
N GLU A 460 16.13 37.10 -8.12
CA GLU A 460 15.43 35.92 -8.62
C GLU A 460 15.51 34.74 -7.63
N ALA A 461 16.66 34.55 -6.97
CA ALA A 461 16.80 33.57 -5.89
C ALA A 461 15.92 33.91 -4.67
N ARG A 462 15.77 35.19 -4.32
CA ARG A 462 14.85 35.62 -3.25
C ARG A 462 13.39 35.39 -3.64
N THR A 463 13.00 35.76 -4.85
CA THR A 463 11.65 35.52 -5.37
C THR A 463 11.34 34.03 -5.34
N MET A 464 12.24 33.19 -5.88
CA MET A 464 12.08 31.73 -5.88
C MET A 464 11.95 31.16 -4.46
N THR A 465 12.78 31.61 -3.51
CA THR A 465 12.67 31.19 -2.10
C THR A 465 11.32 31.59 -1.49
N THR A 466 10.81 32.77 -1.84
CA THR A 466 9.52 33.27 -1.32
C THR A 466 8.37 32.47 -1.90
N THR A 467 8.36 32.24 -3.21
CA THR A 467 7.37 31.42 -3.92
C THR A 467 7.38 29.97 -3.43
N PHE A 468 8.56 29.36 -3.21
CA PHE A 468 8.64 28.01 -2.63
C PHE A 468 8.07 27.95 -1.22
N LYS A 469 8.30 29.00 -0.41
CA LYS A 469 7.77 29.08 0.95
C LYS A 469 6.25 29.21 0.96
N GLU A 470 5.69 30.02 0.07
CA GLU A 470 4.24 30.19 -0.10
C GLU A 470 3.60 28.89 -0.60
N ALA A 471 4.14 28.28 -1.65
CA ALA A 471 3.65 27.00 -2.17
C ALA A 471 3.70 25.88 -1.12
N ASN A 472 4.77 25.79 -0.31
CA ASN A 472 4.83 24.81 0.78
C ASN A 472 3.80 25.10 1.88
N SER A 473 3.56 26.38 2.19
CA SER A 473 2.55 26.76 3.18
C SER A 473 1.15 26.42 2.69
N GLU A 474 0.86 26.67 1.42
CA GLU A 474 -0.42 26.37 0.77
C GLU A 474 -0.63 24.86 0.68
N LEU A 475 0.38 24.11 0.23
CA LEU A 475 0.33 22.64 0.20
C LEU A 475 0.12 22.03 1.58
N ALA A 476 0.79 22.55 2.62
CA ALA A 476 0.59 22.10 3.99
C ALA A 476 -0.83 22.40 4.49
N GLN A 477 -1.39 23.56 4.12
CA GLN A 477 -2.73 23.95 4.47
C GLN A 477 -3.80 23.11 3.75
N ASP A 478 -3.63 22.87 2.45
CA ASP A 478 -4.53 22.04 1.64
C ASP A 478 -4.49 20.58 2.10
N THR A 479 -3.29 20.06 2.39
CA THR A 479 -3.13 18.70 2.94
C THR A 479 -3.80 18.57 4.30
N LYS A 480 -3.70 19.61 5.15
CA LYS A 480 -4.39 19.66 6.44
C LYS A 480 -5.91 19.70 6.27
N GLN A 481 -6.42 20.52 5.37
CA GLN A 481 -7.86 20.57 5.06
C GLN A 481 -8.37 19.25 4.50
N ALA A 482 -7.66 18.63 3.56
CA ALA A 482 -8.03 17.34 2.99
C ALA A 482 -8.07 16.25 4.07
N ARG A 483 -7.08 16.21 4.96
CA ARG A 483 -7.07 15.29 6.10
C ARG A 483 -8.24 15.55 7.06
N ASP A 484 -8.48 16.80 7.42
CA ASP A 484 -9.54 17.15 8.38
C ASP A 484 -10.93 16.86 7.78
N ALA A 485 -11.14 17.12 6.48
CA ALA A 485 -12.34 16.74 5.75
C ALA A 485 -12.51 15.22 5.69
N PHE A 486 -11.44 14.47 5.38
CA PHE A 486 -11.49 13.01 5.35
C PHE A 486 -11.87 12.43 6.72
N VAL A 487 -11.29 12.94 7.81
CA VAL A 487 -11.64 12.51 9.18
C VAL A 487 -13.10 12.85 9.51
N ALA A 488 -13.57 14.04 9.14
CA ALA A 488 -14.97 14.44 9.35
C ALA A 488 -15.94 13.53 8.60
N THR A 489 -15.68 13.26 7.31
CA THR A 489 -16.49 12.35 6.49
C THR A 489 -16.47 10.93 7.06
N ASN A 490 -15.32 10.44 7.52
CA ASN A 490 -15.22 9.09 8.08
C ASN A 490 -16.01 8.95 9.40
N ASN A 491 -16.00 9.99 10.23
CA ASN A 491 -16.85 10.05 11.43
C ASN A 491 -18.34 10.10 11.07
N GLU A 492 -18.71 10.87 10.05
CA GLU A 492 -20.10 10.98 9.59
C GLU A 492 -20.63 9.66 9.02
N VAL A 493 -19.80 8.95 8.24
CA VAL A 493 -20.10 7.60 7.74
C VAL A 493 -20.27 6.62 8.90
N SER A 494 -19.38 6.66 9.90
CA SER A 494 -19.49 5.80 11.08
C SER A 494 -20.79 6.04 11.87
N GLU A 495 -21.14 7.30 12.10
CA GLU A 495 -22.40 7.70 12.75
C GLU A 495 -23.63 7.33 11.91
N HIS A 496 -23.55 7.45 10.59
CA HIS A 496 -24.65 7.05 9.70
C HIS A 496 -24.87 5.54 9.70
N ILE A 497 -23.78 4.75 9.63
CA ILE A 497 -23.84 3.29 9.76
C ILE A 497 -24.44 2.89 11.10
N LYS A 498 -24.01 3.52 12.20
CA LYS A 498 -24.56 3.25 13.53
C LYS A 498 -26.07 3.50 13.59
N ARG A 499 -26.54 4.64 13.05
CA ARG A 499 -27.97 4.97 12.99
C ARG A 499 -28.76 3.98 12.13
N ILE A 500 -28.23 3.57 10.99
CA ILE A 500 -28.89 2.56 10.14
C ILE A 500 -29.00 1.23 10.89
N VAL A 501 -27.92 0.78 11.55
CA VAL A 501 -27.93 -0.47 12.31
C VAL A 501 -28.92 -0.41 13.48
N GLU A 502 -28.99 0.70 14.21
CA GLU A 502 -29.98 0.91 15.28
C GLU A 502 -31.41 0.93 14.74
N GLN A 503 -31.66 1.61 13.61
CA GLN A 503 -32.97 1.67 12.99
C GLN A 503 -33.42 0.27 12.50
N VAL A 504 -32.55 -0.46 11.81
CA VAL A 504 -32.84 -1.83 11.35
C VAL A 504 -33.09 -2.75 12.55
N ALA A 505 -32.31 -2.64 13.63
CA ALA A 505 -32.53 -3.42 14.83
C ALA A 505 -33.89 -3.11 15.50
N GLN A 506 -34.28 -1.83 15.55
CA GLN A 506 -35.59 -1.43 16.07
C GLN A 506 -36.75 -1.91 15.20
N GLU A 507 -36.65 -1.75 13.88
CA GLU A 507 -37.67 -2.22 12.94
C GLU A 507 -37.81 -3.75 13.00
N GLN A 508 -36.68 -4.48 13.07
CA GLN A 508 -36.67 -5.93 13.24
C GLN A 508 -37.32 -6.35 14.57
N MET A 509 -37.04 -5.63 15.66
CA MET A 509 -37.63 -5.93 16.98
C MET A 509 -39.13 -5.66 17.00
N GLN A 510 -39.58 -4.54 16.43
CA GLN A 510 -41.01 -4.24 16.29
C GLN A 510 -41.73 -5.28 15.41
N GLN A 511 -41.11 -5.68 14.30
CA GLN A 511 -41.68 -6.69 13.42
C GLN A 511 -41.75 -8.06 14.10
N THR A 512 -40.71 -8.42 14.86
CA THR A 512 -40.69 -9.66 15.67
C THR A 512 -41.79 -9.62 16.72
N GLN A 513 -41.98 -8.49 17.40
CA GLN A 513 -43.02 -8.32 18.42
C GLN A 513 -44.43 -8.38 17.82
N ARG A 514 -44.66 -7.74 16.67
CA ARG A 514 -45.92 -7.86 15.90
C ARG A 514 -46.19 -9.30 15.48
N THR A 515 -45.16 -10.02 15.06
CA THR A 515 -45.26 -11.43 14.67
C THR A 515 -45.60 -12.29 15.89
N PHE A 516 -44.98 -12.05 17.05
CA PHE A 516 -45.32 -12.73 18.29
C PHE A 516 -46.76 -12.48 18.74
N VAL A 517 -47.23 -11.23 18.69
CA VAL A 517 -48.61 -10.89 19.02
C VAL A 517 -49.57 -11.55 18.03
N ALA A 518 -49.27 -11.56 16.72
CA ALA A 518 -50.10 -12.24 15.73
C ALA A 518 -50.15 -13.77 15.94
N ILE A 519 -49.03 -14.39 16.32
CA ILE A 519 -48.97 -15.81 16.67
C ILE A 519 -49.76 -16.10 17.95
N GLU A 520 -49.66 -15.24 18.96
CA GLU A 520 -50.41 -15.36 20.21
C GLU A 520 -51.92 -15.22 19.96
N GLU A 521 -52.34 -14.22 19.18
CA GLU A 521 -53.73 -14.00 18.79
C GLU A 521 -54.28 -15.19 17.99
N ALA A 522 -53.51 -15.72 17.04
CA ALA A 522 -53.87 -16.88 16.25
C ALA A 522 -53.96 -18.16 17.11
N ALA A 523 -53.01 -18.36 18.02
CA ALA A 523 -53.02 -19.48 18.96
C ALA A 523 -54.22 -19.39 19.92
N LYS A 524 -54.54 -18.19 20.40
CA LYS A 524 -55.67 -17.92 21.29
C LYS A 524 -57.00 -18.12 20.56
N GLN A 525 -57.17 -17.60 19.35
CA GLN A 525 -58.35 -17.87 18.53
C GLN A 525 -58.51 -19.35 18.24
N GLN A 526 -57.42 -20.05 17.91
CA GLN A 526 -57.47 -21.50 17.66
C GLN A 526 -57.82 -22.28 18.92
N LEU A 527 -57.30 -21.89 20.09
CA LEU A 527 -57.64 -22.48 21.39
C LEU A 527 -59.09 -22.19 21.79
N THR A 528 -59.59 -20.98 21.60
CA THR A 528 -60.99 -20.61 21.86
C THR A 528 -61.92 -21.38 20.95
N LYS A 529 -61.62 -21.47 19.65
CA LYS A 529 -62.41 -22.25 18.69
C LYS A 529 -62.39 -23.74 19.02
N THR A 530 -61.24 -24.25 19.48
CA THR A 530 -61.12 -25.63 19.96
C THR A 530 -61.95 -25.85 21.24
N HIS A 531 -61.91 -24.92 22.20
CA HIS A 531 -62.72 -24.97 23.42
C HIS A 531 -64.21 -24.94 23.11
N GLU A 532 -64.66 -24.03 22.24
CA GLU A 532 -66.06 -23.89 21.82
C GLU A 532 -66.53 -25.11 21.03
N THR A 533 -65.66 -25.72 20.21
CA THR A 533 -65.97 -26.97 19.51
C THR A 533 -66.07 -28.15 20.48
N ILE A 534 -65.18 -28.23 21.47
CA ILE A 534 -65.21 -29.26 22.52
C ILE A 534 -66.47 -29.10 23.39
N GLU A 535 -66.81 -27.88 23.79
CA GLU A 535 -68.00 -27.59 24.60
C GLU A 535 -69.28 -27.93 23.83
N ASN A 536 -69.37 -27.56 22.55
CA ASN A 536 -70.49 -27.93 21.70
C ASN A 536 -70.59 -29.45 21.48
N GLN A 537 -69.47 -30.14 21.31
CA GLN A 537 -69.46 -31.61 21.23
C GLN A 537 -69.89 -32.25 22.55
N LEU A 538 -69.40 -31.78 23.69
CA LEU A 538 -69.81 -32.25 25.02
C LEU A 538 -71.29 -32.02 25.26
N LYS A 539 -71.82 -30.86 24.87
CA LYS A 539 -73.24 -30.52 25.01
C LYS A 539 -74.13 -31.35 24.09
N MET A 540 -73.69 -31.62 22.85
CA MET A 540 -74.39 -32.55 21.96
C MET A 540 -74.34 -34.00 22.47
N ILE A 541 -73.23 -34.42 23.07
CA ILE A 541 -73.12 -35.74 23.71
C ILE A 541 -74.07 -35.81 24.91
N ASP A 542 -74.11 -34.80 25.76
CA ASP A 542 -74.97 -34.76 26.94
C ASP A 542 -76.45 -34.76 26.54
N GLN A 543 -76.83 -33.95 25.55
CA GLN A 543 -78.19 -33.90 25.02
C GLN A 543 -78.59 -35.20 24.33
N SER A 544 -77.70 -35.81 23.54
CA SER A 544 -77.93 -37.11 22.92
C SER A 544 -78.02 -38.23 23.96
N MET A 545 -77.19 -38.21 25.01
CA MET A 545 -77.29 -39.14 26.13
C MET A 545 -78.61 -38.97 26.88
N GLN A 546 -79.06 -37.74 27.07
CA GLN A 546 -80.27 -37.43 27.81
C GLN A 546 -81.53 -37.81 27.02
N GLU A 547 -81.53 -37.58 25.70
CA GLU A 547 -82.55 -38.07 24.79
C GLU A 547 -82.58 -39.61 24.76
N GLU A 548 -81.42 -40.27 24.70
CA GLU A 548 -81.36 -41.73 24.65
C GLU A 548 -81.72 -42.37 26.00
N LEU A 549 -81.32 -41.78 27.13
CA LEU A 549 -81.75 -42.18 28.47
C LEU A 549 -83.26 -41.98 28.65
N THR A 550 -83.81 -40.87 28.16
CA THR A 550 -85.25 -40.61 28.22
C THR A 550 -86.00 -41.59 27.34
N ARG A 551 -85.50 -41.87 26.13
CA ARG A 551 -86.10 -42.84 25.20
C ARG A 551 -86.04 -44.25 25.76
N ALA A 552 -84.92 -44.66 26.36
CA ALA A 552 -84.76 -45.95 27.01
C ALA A 552 -85.69 -46.09 28.24
N LEU A 553 -85.80 -45.05 29.08
CA LEU A 553 -86.72 -45.02 30.21
C LEU A 553 -88.19 -45.04 29.77
N GLN A 554 -88.53 -44.40 28.64
CA GLN A 554 -89.90 -44.34 28.13
C GLN A 554 -90.30 -45.60 27.37
N LEU A 555 -89.34 -46.26 26.69
CA LEU A 555 -89.49 -47.62 26.17
C LEU A 555 -89.63 -48.63 27.32
N MET A 556 -88.84 -48.50 28.40
CA MET A 556 -89.04 -49.30 29.62
C MET A 556 -90.40 -49.02 30.27
N ALA A 557 -90.84 -47.75 30.37
CA ALA A 557 -92.13 -47.40 30.95
C ALA A 557 -93.31 -47.89 30.10
N ASN A 558 -93.23 -47.80 28.77
CA ASN A 558 -94.24 -48.31 27.86
C ASN A 558 -94.27 -49.83 27.82
N SER A 559 -93.11 -50.51 27.89
CA SER A 559 -93.07 -51.97 27.98
C SER A 559 -93.52 -52.47 29.35
N LEU A 560 -93.19 -51.79 30.45
CA LEU A 560 -93.69 -52.09 31.80
C LEU A 560 -95.21 -51.81 31.90
N GLY A 561 -95.71 -50.76 31.23
CA GLY A 561 -97.12 -50.43 31.10
C GLY A 561 -97.90 -51.43 30.24
N GLN A 562 -97.32 -51.90 29.13
CA GLN A 562 -97.89 -53.00 28.34
C GLN A 562 -97.89 -54.31 29.10
N ILE A 563 -96.81 -54.64 29.85
CA ILE A 563 -96.76 -55.84 30.68
C ILE A 563 -97.81 -55.75 31.81
N SER A 564 -97.94 -54.61 32.49
CA SER A 564 -98.92 -54.41 33.56
C SER A 564 -100.36 -54.37 33.06
N GLY A 565 -100.60 -53.78 31.87
CA GLY A 565 -101.90 -53.79 31.18
C GLY A 565 -102.30 -55.20 30.73
N LYS A 566 -101.37 -55.95 30.13
CA LYS A 566 -101.60 -57.36 29.76
C LYS A 566 -101.82 -58.25 30.98
N PHE A 567 -101.12 -57.98 32.09
CA PHE A 567 -101.33 -58.70 33.36
C PHE A 567 -102.71 -58.41 33.98
N ALA A 568 -103.20 -57.16 33.88
CA ALA A 568 -104.53 -56.76 34.36
C ALA A 568 -105.65 -57.34 33.48
N ASP A 569 -105.48 -57.31 32.16
CA ASP A 569 -106.41 -57.93 31.21
C ASP A 569 -106.45 -59.46 31.41
N ASP A 570 -105.30 -60.11 31.57
CA ASP A 570 -105.21 -61.56 31.83
C ASP A 570 -105.84 -61.92 33.20
N TYR A 571 -105.66 -61.09 34.24
CA TYR A 571 -106.34 -61.26 35.54
C TYR A 571 -107.86 -61.05 35.45
N GLN A 572 -108.32 -60.12 34.61
CA GLN A 572 -109.74 -59.86 34.39
C GLN A 572 -110.42 -60.99 33.61
N VAL A 573 -109.72 -61.56 32.63
CA VAL A 573 -110.17 -62.78 31.92
C VAL A 573 -110.20 -63.97 32.88
N LEU A 574 -109.17 -64.15 33.71
CA LEU A 574 -109.12 -65.25 34.71
C LEU A 574 -110.24 -65.14 35.74
N THR A 575 -110.52 -63.95 36.26
CA THR A 575 -111.61 -63.72 37.23
C THR A 575 -113.00 -63.86 36.60
N GLN A 576 -113.19 -63.47 35.34
CA GLN A 576 -114.44 -63.73 34.61
C GLN A 576 -114.64 -65.23 34.31
N GLN A 577 -113.57 -65.97 34.03
CA GLN A 577 -113.64 -67.43 33.88
C GLN A 577 -113.89 -68.14 35.22
N MET A 578 -113.26 -67.69 36.31
CA MET A 578 -113.58 -68.18 37.67
C MET A 578 -115.02 -67.87 38.06
N LYS A 579 -115.54 -66.68 37.72
CA LYS A 579 -116.95 -66.32 37.94
C LYS A 579 -117.90 -67.18 37.10
N ARG A 580 -117.55 -67.51 35.85
CA ARG A 580 -118.30 -68.50 35.04
C ARG A 580 -118.32 -69.89 35.66
N VAL A 581 -117.21 -70.36 36.25
CA VAL A 581 -117.14 -71.66 36.92
C VAL A 581 -117.96 -71.68 38.21
N VAL A 582 -117.99 -70.58 38.96
CA VAL A 582 -118.83 -70.44 40.16
C VAL A 582 -120.32 -70.32 39.79
N ASP A 583 -120.66 -69.55 38.75
CA ASP A 583 -122.04 -69.40 38.27
C ASP A 583 -122.58 -70.69 37.60
N GLN A 584 -121.71 -71.52 37.00
CA GLN A 584 -122.06 -72.85 36.50
C GLN A 584 -122.07 -73.94 37.59
N GLY A 585 -121.49 -73.68 38.77
CA GLY A 585 -121.54 -74.57 39.93
C GLY A 585 -122.75 -74.34 40.86
N ALA A 586 -123.58 -73.33 40.60
CA ALA A 586 -124.74 -72.97 41.44
C ALA A 586 -126.11 -73.44 40.89
N THR A 587 -126.12 -74.22 39.81
CA THR A 587 -127.31 -74.90 39.29
C THR A 587 -126.98 -76.30 38.80
N VAL A 588 -126.71 -77.22 39.73
CA VAL A 588 -127.26 -78.59 39.85
C VAL A 588 -127.11 -79.02 41.30
#